data_AF-A0AAD8GEK5-F1
#
_entry.id   AF-A0AAD8GEK5-F1
#
_cell.length_a   1.000
_cell.length_b   1.000
_cell.length_c   1.000
_cell.angle_alpha   90.00
_cell.angle_beta   90.00
_cell.angle_gamma   90.00
#
_symmetry.space_group_name_H-M   'P 1'
#
loop_
_entity.id
_entity.type
_entity.pdbx_description
1 polymer ?
#
loop_
_entity_poly.entity_id
_entity_poly.type
_entity_poly.pdbx_seq_one_letter_code
_entity_poly.pdbx_strand_id
1 'polypeptide(L)'
;MVGFGFVFDLVKVGIRGKDIVVLGVEKKSVAKLQEERTVQKISALDEHVCMAFAGLTADASIVINRALVDCQSHRLTVEDPVTVEYITRYIATLNSYGNSTAGDKAKRYAQSNGCIPFGISALTLGFDYNGPPRFYQTNPSGTWKANAIGRSAKTVREFLEKNYTVEAIATDNEAIKLAIKALLELLK
;
A
#
# COMPACT_ATOMS: atom_id res chain seq x y z
N MET A 1 29.64 11.57 -5.05
CA MET A 1 28.74 11.09 -3.99
C MET A 1 27.32 11.32 -4.49
N VAL A 2 26.65 10.28 -4.99
CA VAL A 2 25.29 10.40 -5.52
C VAL A 2 24.38 10.63 -4.31
N GLY A 3 23.82 11.83 -4.18
CA GLY A 3 22.93 12.15 -3.07
C GLY A 3 21.68 11.31 -3.17
N PHE A 4 21.61 10.20 -2.42
CA PHE A 4 20.34 9.57 -2.08
C PHE A 4 19.59 10.58 -1.21
N GLY A 5 18.83 11.46 -1.85
CA GLY A 5 17.85 12.27 -1.16
C GLY A 5 16.88 11.32 -0.48
N PHE A 6 16.91 11.25 0.84
CA PHE A 6 15.81 10.69 1.63
C PHE A 6 14.58 11.55 1.33
N VAL A 7 13.84 11.19 0.30
CA VAL A 7 12.55 11.80 0.01
C VAL A 7 11.64 11.33 1.13
N PHE A 8 11.44 12.18 2.14
CA PHE A 8 10.36 12.00 3.10
C PHE A 8 9.09 11.75 2.31
N ASP A 9 8.54 10.56 2.50
CA ASP A 9 7.63 10.05 1.49
C ASP A 9 6.30 10.79 1.54
N LEU A 10 5.86 11.21 0.35
CA LEU A 10 4.63 11.96 0.13
C LEU A 10 3.41 11.15 0.58
N VAL A 11 2.29 11.82 0.84
CA VAL A 11 1.13 11.16 1.41
C VAL A 11 0.46 10.24 0.38
N LYS A 12 0.02 9.08 0.86
CA LYS A 12 -0.85 8.16 0.13
C LYS A 12 -2.13 8.00 0.92
N VAL A 13 -3.27 8.00 0.23
CA VAL A 13 -4.59 7.86 0.81
C VAL A 13 -5.29 6.67 0.15
N GLY A 14 -5.93 5.84 0.97
CA GLY A 14 -6.82 4.78 0.53
C GLY A 14 -8.22 5.03 1.06
N ILE A 15 -9.22 4.92 0.20
CA ILE A 15 -10.65 5.03 0.54
C ILE A 15 -11.36 3.80 -0.01
N ARG A 16 -12.13 3.15 0.85
CA ARG A 16 -13.06 2.09 0.50
C ARG A 16 -14.46 2.68 0.39
N GLY A 17 -15.02 2.63 -0.82
CA GLY A 17 -16.43 2.86 -1.09
C GLY A 17 -17.25 1.57 -0.97
N LYS A 18 -18.49 1.61 -1.46
CA LYS A 18 -19.38 0.46 -1.46
C LYS A 18 -18.92 -0.62 -2.45
N ASP A 19 -18.70 -0.20 -3.69
CA ASP A 19 -18.34 -1.07 -4.83
C ASP A 19 -17.03 -0.62 -5.49
N ILE A 20 -16.29 0.29 -4.84
CA ILE A 20 -15.02 0.87 -5.33
C ILE A 20 -13.96 0.89 -4.23
N VAL A 21 -12.69 0.73 -4.61
CA VAL A 21 -11.53 1.15 -3.81
C VAL A 21 -10.75 2.21 -4.57
N VAL A 22 -10.36 3.26 -3.88
CA VAL A 22 -9.60 4.38 -4.45
C VAL A 22 -8.26 4.50 -3.74
N LEU A 23 -7.20 4.51 -4.54
CA LEU A 23 -5.84 4.78 -4.07
C LEU A 23 -5.37 6.10 -4.68
N GLY A 24 -5.09 7.08 -3.82
CA GLY A 24 -4.53 8.37 -4.20
C GLY A 24 -3.11 8.50 -3.69
N VAL A 25 -2.20 8.97 -4.54
CA VAL A 25 -0.82 9.26 -4.14
C VAL A 25 -0.47 10.69 -4.51
N GLU A 26 0.02 11.43 -3.53
CA GLU A 26 0.65 12.72 -3.78
C GLU A 26 1.94 12.50 -4.59
N LYS A 27 2.00 13.09 -5.78
CA LYS A 27 3.18 13.10 -6.65
C LYS A 27 3.64 14.55 -6.78
N LYS A 28 4.87 14.83 -6.35
CA LYS A 28 5.53 16.10 -6.66
C LYS A 28 5.85 16.15 -8.15
N SER A 29 5.73 17.34 -8.73
CA SER A 29 6.20 17.59 -10.10
C SER A 29 7.66 17.16 -10.19
N VAL A 30 7.96 16.31 -11.17
CA VAL A 30 9.33 15.83 -11.39
C VAL A 30 10.18 16.98 -11.91
N ALA A 31 11.47 16.98 -11.59
CA ALA A 31 12.38 17.94 -12.20
C ALA A 31 12.34 17.78 -13.72
N LYS A 32 12.53 18.87 -14.47
CA LYS A 32 12.48 18.86 -15.95
C LYS A 32 13.44 17.85 -16.61
N LEU A 33 14.44 17.39 -15.87
CA LEU A 33 15.46 16.44 -16.33
C LEU A 33 15.15 14.97 -15.97
N GLN A 34 14.07 14.72 -15.22
CA GLN A 34 13.69 13.39 -14.76
C GLN A 34 12.49 12.86 -15.55
N GLU A 35 12.61 11.63 -16.05
CA GLU A 35 11.53 10.98 -16.78
C GLU A 35 10.38 10.58 -15.82
N GLU A 36 9.16 11.03 -16.11
CA GLU A 36 7.98 10.87 -15.26
C GLU A 36 7.58 9.42 -14.97
N ARG A 37 7.92 8.49 -15.88
CA ARG A 37 7.54 7.07 -15.79
C ARG A 37 8.34 6.28 -14.77
N THR A 38 9.51 6.79 -14.36
CA THR A 38 10.42 6.08 -13.45
C THR A 38 9.96 6.07 -11.99
N VAL A 39 9.03 6.95 -11.60
CA VAL A 39 8.57 7.09 -10.20
C VAL A 39 7.14 6.57 -10.07
N GLN A 40 6.98 5.25 -10.14
CA GLN A 40 5.71 4.60 -9.81
C GLN A 40 5.63 4.33 -8.30
N LYS A 41 4.64 4.92 -7.64
CA LYS A 41 4.37 4.74 -6.20
C LYS A 41 3.13 3.89 -5.94
N ILE A 42 2.43 3.50 -7.00
CA ILE A 42 1.32 2.55 -7.02
C ILE A 42 1.77 1.39 -7.91
N SER A 43 1.66 0.17 -7.41
CA SER A 43 2.02 -1.05 -8.13
C SER A 43 0.86 -2.02 -8.08
N ALA A 44 0.46 -2.54 -9.24
CA ALA A 44 -0.46 -3.68 -9.31
C ALA A 44 0.30 -4.94 -8.90
N LEU A 45 -0.22 -5.69 -7.93
CA LEU A 45 0.33 -6.98 -7.49
C LEU A 45 -0.33 -8.15 -8.21
N ASP A 46 -1.59 -7.98 -8.59
CA ASP A 46 -2.36 -8.89 -9.43
C ASP A 46 -3.46 -8.07 -10.14
N GLU A 47 -4.25 -8.69 -11.00
CA GLU A 47 -5.34 -8.03 -11.76
C GLU A 47 -6.35 -7.31 -10.85
N HIS A 48 -6.60 -7.87 -9.67
CA HIS A 48 -7.59 -7.41 -8.68
C HIS A 48 -6.96 -6.78 -7.43
N VAL A 49 -5.63 -6.67 -7.35
CA VAL A 49 -4.92 -6.16 -6.17
C VAL A 49 -3.89 -5.10 -6.54
N CYS A 50 -3.94 -3.97 -5.84
CA CYS A 50 -2.95 -2.92 -5.93
C CYS A 50 -2.35 -2.56 -4.56
N MET A 51 -1.14 -2.01 -4.61
CA MET A 51 -0.41 -1.58 -3.44
C MET A 51 0.22 -0.20 -3.66
N ALA A 52 0.17 0.65 -2.65
CA ALA A 52 1.03 1.82 -2.52
C ALA A 52 1.91 1.71 -1.29
N PHE A 53 3.08 2.32 -1.32
CA PHE A 53 4.00 2.31 -0.19
C PHE A 53 4.50 3.72 0.19
N ALA A 54 4.93 3.83 1.44
CA ALA A 54 5.69 4.95 1.97
C ALA A 54 6.91 4.39 2.74
N GLY A 55 8.10 4.91 2.46
CA GLY A 55 9.34 4.47 3.05
C GLY A 55 10.49 4.42 2.04
N LEU A 56 11.45 3.54 2.30
CA LEU A 56 12.60 3.36 1.42
C LEU A 56 12.18 2.71 0.10
N THR A 57 12.39 3.39 -1.02
CA THR A 57 12.00 2.91 -2.36
C THR A 57 12.74 1.62 -2.77
N ALA A 58 14.00 1.47 -2.33
CA ALA A 58 14.78 0.26 -2.58
C ALA A 58 14.13 -0.97 -1.90
N ASP A 59 13.80 -0.85 -0.62
CA ASP A 59 13.10 -1.89 0.14
C ASP A 59 11.73 -2.19 -0.47
N ALA A 60 10.98 -1.14 -0.85
CA ALA A 60 9.69 -1.30 -1.49
C ALA A 60 9.76 -2.11 -2.78
N SER A 61 10.78 -1.86 -3.61
CA SER A 61 10.98 -2.60 -4.87
C SER A 61 11.21 -4.09 -4.62
N ILE A 62 11.97 -4.44 -3.57
CA ILE A 62 12.20 -5.83 -3.16
C ILE A 62 10.88 -6.48 -2.71
N VAL A 63 10.11 -5.78 -1.87
CA VAL A 63 8.84 -6.29 -1.35
C VAL A 63 7.81 -6.45 -2.48
N ILE A 64 7.70 -5.50 -3.40
CA ILE A 64 6.81 -5.58 -4.57
C ILE A 64 7.17 -6.81 -5.42
N ASN A 65 8.45 -6.98 -5.77
CA ASN A 65 8.89 -8.09 -6.61
C ASN A 65 8.62 -9.45 -5.95
N ARG A 66 8.81 -9.56 -4.63
CA ARG A 66 8.49 -10.78 -3.88
C ARG A 66 6.98 -11.05 -3.83
N ALA A 67 6.18 -10.01 -3.59
CA ALA A 67 4.72 -10.11 -3.59
C ALA A 67 4.19 -10.55 -4.96
N LEU A 68 4.73 -10.01 -6.06
CA LEU A 68 4.38 -10.42 -7.42
C LEU A 68 4.65 -11.92 -7.66
N VAL A 69 5.83 -12.40 -7.25
CA VAL A 69 6.18 -13.82 -7.36
C VAL A 69 5.24 -14.69 -6.50
N ASP A 70 4.91 -14.24 -5.30
CA ASP A 70 4.00 -14.96 -4.40
C ASP A 70 2.58 -15.05 -4.98
N CYS A 71 2.04 -13.96 -5.57
CA CYS A 71 0.75 -13.97 -6.27
C CYS A 71 0.70 -15.06 -7.36
N GLN A 72 1.72 -15.11 -8.21
CA GLN A 72 1.79 -16.08 -9.30
C GLN A 72 1.99 -17.51 -8.77
N SER A 73 2.86 -17.69 -7.78
CA SER A 73 3.09 -18.97 -7.13
C SER A 73 1.82 -19.52 -6.47
N HIS A 74 1.05 -18.67 -5.81
CA HIS A 74 -0.22 -19.04 -5.18
C HIS A 74 -1.23 -19.50 -6.23
N ARG A 75 -1.39 -18.72 -7.32
CA ARG A 75 -2.28 -19.07 -8.43
C ARG A 75 -1.89 -20.40 -9.09
N LEU A 76 -0.61 -20.73 -9.18
CA LEU A 76 -0.15 -22.03 -9.70
C LEU A 76 -0.41 -23.20 -8.74
N THR A 77 -0.41 -22.95 -7.43
CA THR A 77 -0.51 -24.02 -6.41
C THR A 77 -1.94 -24.31 -6.01
N VAL A 78 -2.74 -23.25 -5.85
CA VAL A 78 -4.12 -23.30 -5.32
C VAL A 78 -5.14 -23.16 -6.46
N GLU A 79 -4.70 -22.84 -7.67
CA GLU A 79 -5.54 -22.56 -8.86
C GLU A 79 -6.49 -21.34 -8.73
N ASP A 80 -6.54 -20.71 -7.56
CA ASP A 80 -7.31 -19.51 -7.28
C ASP A 80 -6.41 -18.24 -7.19
N PRO A 81 -6.94 -17.05 -7.55
CA PRO A 81 -6.24 -15.78 -7.32
C PRO A 81 -6.05 -15.50 -5.82
N VAL A 82 -4.98 -14.78 -5.47
CA VAL A 82 -4.71 -14.42 -4.07
C VAL A 82 -5.81 -13.54 -3.48
N THR A 83 -6.16 -13.74 -2.21
CA THR A 83 -7.02 -12.78 -1.50
C THR A 83 -6.21 -11.55 -1.08
N VAL A 84 -6.89 -10.39 -0.98
CA VAL A 84 -6.22 -9.14 -0.54
C VAL A 84 -5.67 -9.29 0.88
N GLU A 85 -6.37 -10.04 1.73
CA GLU A 85 -5.91 -10.35 3.08
C GLU A 85 -4.64 -11.22 3.09
N TYR A 86 -4.61 -12.27 2.27
CA TYR A 86 -3.47 -13.18 2.17
C TYR A 86 -2.19 -12.43 1.80
N ILE A 87 -2.22 -11.68 0.69
CA ILE A 87 -1.04 -10.97 0.21
C ILE A 87 -0.62 -9.86 1.18
N THR A 88 -1.57 -9.21 1.87
CA THR A 88 -1.24 -8.23 2.90
C THR A 88 -0.51 -8.87 4.07
N ARG A 89 -0.94 -10.06 4.51
CA ARG A 89 -0.27 -10.82 5.58
C ARG A 89 1.13 -11.28 5.16
N TYR A 90 1.28 -11.67 3.90
CA TYR A 90 2.59 -11.97 3.32
C TYR A 90 3.52 -10.75 3.37
N ILE A 91 3.05 -9.58 2.92
CA ILE A 91 3.80 -8.32 2.97
C ILE A 91 4.14 -7.92 4.43
N ALA A 92 3.20 -8.08 5.36
CA ALA A 92 3.42 -7.83 6.79
C ALA A 92 4.55 -8.70 7.36
N THR A 93 4.58 -9.96 6.94
CA THR A 93 5.61 -10.93 7.32
C THR A 93 6.96 -10.53 6.74
N LEU A 94 7.02 -10.15 5.46
CA LEU A 94 8.25 -9.63 4.85
C LEU A 94 8.77 -8.39 5.58
N ASN A 95 7.89 -7.45 5.92
CA ASN A 95 8.29 -6.22 6.60
C ASN A 95 8.81 -6.47 8.02
N SER A 96 8.24 -7.46 8.72
CA SER A 96 8.65 -7.81 10.08
C SER A 96 9.94 -8.65 10.13
N TYR A 97 10.18 -9.50 9.12
CA TYR A 97 11.25 -10.51 9.15
C TYR A 97 12.34 -10.34 8.06
N GLY A 98 12.28 -9.26 7.28
CA GLY A 98 13.28 -8.92 6.28
C GLY A 98 13.38 -9.94 5.14
N ASN A 99 14.58 -10.14 4.60
CA ASN A 99 14.83 -10.98 3.41
C ASN A 99 14.55 -12.49 3.59
N SER A 100 14.10 -12.92 4.77
CA SER A 100 13.85 -14.32 5.14
C SER A 100 12.60 -14.87 4.47
N THR A 101 12.72 -15.91 3.64
CA THR A 101 11.62 -16.54 2.90
C THR A 101 10.48 -17.02 3.82
N ALA A 102 9.23 -16.70 3.46
CA ALA A 102 8.02 -16.98 4.23
C ALA A 102 7.77 -18.47 4.55
N GLY A 103 8.39 -19.39 3.81
CA GLY A 103 8.20 -20.83 3.96
C GLY A 103 8.94 -21.51 5.13
N ASP A 104 10.03 -20.92 5.66
CA ASP A 104 10.92 -21.67 6.57
C ASP A 104 11.25 -21.01 7.93
N LYS A 105 11.06 -19.70 8.15
CA LYS A 105 11.79 -19.06 9.27
C LYS A 105 11.15 -17.87 10.01
N ALA A 106 9.88 -17.96 10.42
CA ALA A 106 9.45 -17.19 11.61
C ALA A 106 10.04 -17.76 12.91
N LYS A 107 10.23 -19.10 12.98
CA LYS A 107 10.79 -19.78 14.17
C LYS A 107 12.33 -19.82 14.23
N ARG A 108 13.04 -19.64 13.11
CA ARG A 108 14.51 -19.75 13.05
C ARG A 108 15.26 -18.42 13.17
N TYR A 109 14.61 -17.26 12.98
CA TYR A 109 15.28 -15.95 13.01
C TYR A 109 15.26 -15.23 14.36
N ALA A 110 14.45 -15.69 15.33
CA ALA A 110 14.57 -15.23 16.72
C ALA A 110 15.97 -15.50 17.33
N GLN A 111 16.82 -16.29 16.65
CA GLN A 111 18.21 -16.56 17.04
C GLN A 111 19.28 -15.88 16.16
N SER A 112 18.90 -15.08 15.15
CA SER A 112 19.86 -14.39 14.28
C SER A 112 19.90 -12.89 14.61
N ASN A 113 20.88 -12.49 15.42
CA ASN A 113 21.18 -11.10 15.79
C ASN A 113 21.75 -10.28 14.61
N GLY A 114 20.96 -9.98 13.57
CA GLY A 114 21.48 -9.17 12.46
C GLY A 114 20.59 -8.83 11.26
N CYS A 115 19.27 -9.08 11.30
CA CYS A 115 18.41 -8.70 10.17
C CYS A 115 17.70 -7.37 10.45
N ILE A 116 17.78 -6.43 9.50
CA ILE A 116 17.09 -5.14 9.56
C ILE A 116 15.71 -5.32 8.89
N PRO A 117 14.59 -5.00 9.58
CA PRO A 117 13.25 -5.05 8.98
C PRO A 117 13.11 -4.00 7.87
N PHE A 118 12.27 -4.27 6.87
CA PHE A 118 12.06 -3.31 5.78
C PHE A 118 11.40 -2.04 6.29
N GLY A 119 11.96 -0.89 5.91
CA GLY A 119 11.52 0.42 6.35
C GLY A 119 10.31 0.95 5.56
N ILE A 120 9.33 0.10 5.26
CA ILE A 120 8.16 0.47 4.45
C ILE A 120 6.84 0.29 5.22
N SER A 121 5.92 1.21 4.94
CA SER A 121 4.49 1.06 5.23
C SER A 121 3.77 0.97 3.90
N ALA A 122 2.85 0.03 3.76
CA ALA A 122 2.09 -0.19 2.55
C ALA A 122 0.58 -0.16 2.82
N LEU A 123 -0.15 0.33 1.82
CA LEU A 123 -1.58 0.25 1.69
C LEU A 123 -1.89 -0.76 0.59
N THR A 124 -2.67 -1.78 0.89
CA THR A 124 -3.07 -2.82 -0.06
C THR A 124 -4.58 -2.76 -0.23
N LEU A 125 -5.02 -2.62 -1.47
CA LEU A 125 -6.43 -2.49 -1.84
C LEU A 125 -6.76 -3.48 -2.96
N GLY A 126 -8.00 -3.93 -3.01
CA GLY A 126 -8.43 -4.80 -4.08
C GLY A 126 -9.83 -5.37 -3.88
N PHE A 127 -10.19 -6.29 -4.76
CA PHE A 127 -11.44 -7.04 -4.71
C PHE A 127 -11.13 -8.53 -4.60
N ASP A 128 -11.69 -9.23 -3.62
CA ASP A 128 -11.63 -10.68 -3.62
C ASP A 128 -12.57 -11.24 -4.71
N TYR A 129 -12.33 -12.46 -5.19
CA TYR A 129 -12.99 -13.07 -6.37
C TYR A 129 -14.52 -12.91 -6.45
N ASN A 130 -15.24 -12.88 -5.32
CA ASN A 130 -16.66 -12.53 -5.22
C ASN A 130 -16.95 -11.69 -3.95
N GLY A 131 -15.98 -10.90 -3.52
CA GLY A 131 -16.01 -10.21 -2.23
C GLY A 131 -16.26 -8.71 -2.36
N PRO A 132 -16.73 -8.07 -1.27
CA PRO A 132 -16.75 -6.62 -1.22
C PRO A 132 -15.32 -6.07 -1.31
N PRO A 133 -15.15 -4.78 -1.67
CA PRO A 133 -13.85 -4.14 -1.70
C PRO A 133 -13.10 -4.31 -0.37
N ARG A 134 -11.82 -4.66 -0.44
CA ARG A 134 -10.96 -4.84 0.72
C ARG A 134 -9.90 -3.77 0.76
N PHE A 135 -9.61 -3.29 1.97
CA PHE A 135 -8.55 -2.32 2.21
C PHE A 135 -7.82 -2.64 3.50
N TYR A 136 -6.50 -2.82 3.38
CA TYR A 136 -5.61 -3.09 4.50
C TYR A 136 -4.39 -2.18 4.47
N GLN A 137 -3.78 -2.03 5.65
CA GLN A 137 -2.44 -1.49 5.82
C GLN A 137 -1.51 -2.65 6.22
N THR A 138 -0.20 -2.53 5.97
CA THR A 138 0.85 -3.51 6.31
C THR A 138 0.70 -4.21 7.65
N ASN A 139 0.13 -3.58 8.68
CA ASN A 139 -0.26 -4.29 9.88
C ASN A 139 -1.70 -4.77 9.71
N PRO A 140 -1.94 -6.10 9.56
CA PRO A 140 -3.26 -6.65 9.23
C PRO A 140 -4.24 -6.61 10.41
N SER A 141 -4.04 -5.74 11.40
CA SER A 141 -4.85 -5.64 12.62
C SER A 141 -6.30 -5.18 12.40
N GLY A 142 -6.75 -5.10 11.14
CA GLY A 142 -8.14 -4.81 10.78
C GLY A 142 -8.30 -4.38 9.33
N THR A 143 -9.54 -4.47 8.83
CA THR A 143 -9.93 -3.87 7.56
C THR A 143 -10.19 -2.37 7.76
N TRP A 144 -9.58 -1.53 6.94
CA TRP A 144 -9.73 -0.08 7.01
C TRP A 144 -10.87 0.40 6.10
N LYS A 145 -11.57 1.46 6.52
CA LYS A 145 -12.56 2.16 5.70
C LYS A 145 -11.92 3.28 4.88
N ALA A 146 -11.11 4.09 5.54
CA ALA A 146 -10.23 5.07 4.92
C ALA A 146 -8.99 5.21 5.79
N ASN A 147 -7.84 5.46 5.17
CA ASN A 147 -6.57 5.57 5.87
C ASN A 147 -5.54 6.30 4.99
N ALA A 148 -4.52 6.87 5.60
CA ALA A 148 -3.42 7.52 4.91
C ALA A 148 -2.06 7.12 5.51
N ILE A 149 -1.00 7.13 4.70
CA ILE A 149 0.39 6.90 5.12
C ILE A 149 1.31 7.98 4.54
N GLY A 150 2.48 8.20 5.16
CA GLY A 150 3.45 9.23 4.76
C GLY A 150 3.56 10.38 5.76
N ARG A 151 4.37 11.40 5.43
CA ARG A 151 4.79 12.47 6.37
C ARG A 151 3.63 13.23 7.01
N SER A 152 2.58 13.55 6.26
CA SER A 152 1.43 14.34 6.73
C SER A 152 0.15 13.51 6.87
N ALA A 153 0.29 12.19 7.07
CA ALA A 153 -0.85 11.29 7.15
C ALA A 153 -1.82 11.62 8.29
N LYS A 154 -1.33 12.19 9.40
CA LYS A 154 -2.18 12.56 10.56
C LYS A 154 -3.25 13.58 10.17
N THR A 155 -2.85 14.65 9.49
CA THR A 155 -3.77 15.70 9.01
C THR A 155 -4.82 15.14 8.04
N VAL A 156 -4.39 14.26 7.12
CA VAL A 156 -5.32 13.61 6.18
C VAL A 156 -6.29 12.68 6.90
N ARG A 157 -5.83 11.94 7.92
CA ARG A 157 -6.72 11.10 8.73
C ARG A 157 -7.77 11.93 9.47
N GLU A 158 -7.38 13.04 10.09
CA GLU A 158 -8.31 13.96 10.76
C GLU A 158 -9.34 14.56 9.77
N PHE A 159 -8.94 14.84 8.54
CA PHE A 159 -9.84 15.24 7.47
C PHE A 159 -10.83 14.12 7.10
N LEU A 160 -10.32 12.89 6.91
CA LEU A 160 -11.14 11.74 6.55
C LEU A 160 -12.13 11.38 7.65
N GLU A 161 -11.74 11.46 8.92
CA GLU A 161 -12.65 11.21 10.06
C GLU A 161 -13.86 12.14 10.06
N LYS A 162 -13.70 13.38 9.58
CA LYS A 162 -14.80 14.37 9.52
C LYS A 162 -15.64 14.25 8.25
N ASN A 163 -15.05 13.82 7.14
CA ASN A 163 -15.67 13.88 5.80
C ASN A 163 -16.06 12.51 5.23
N TYR A 164 -15.64 11.41 5.87
CA TYR A 164 -16.05 10.06 5.49
C TYR A 164 -17.47 9.78 5.99
N THR A 165 -18.45 10.18 5.19
CA THR A 165 -19.88 9.91 5.42
C THR A 165 -20.41 8.91 4.40
N VAL A 166 -21.58 8.31 4.67
CA VAL A 166 -22.23 7.37 3.74
C VAL A 166 -22.53 8.03 2.40
N GLU A 167 -22.92 9.32 2.41
CA GLU A 167 -23.15 10.12 1.21
C GLU A 167 -21.85 10.36 0.43
N ALA A 168 -20.74 10.61 1.11
CA ALA A 168 -19.45 10.85 0.47
C ALA A 168 -18.85 9.62 -0.22
N ILE A 169 -19.41 8.43 0.03
CA ILE A 169 -19.00 7.15 -0.59
C ILE A 169 -20.16 6.46 -1.34
N ALA A 170 -21.28 7.15 -1.55
CA ALA A 170 -22.48 6.55 -2.12
C ALA A 170 -22.27 6.16 -3.58
N THR A 171 -21.53 6.98 -4.33
CA THR A 171 -21.15 6.71 -5.72
C THR A 171 -19.64 6.66 -5.92
N ASP A 172 -19.20 6.00 -6.98
CA ASP A 172 -17.78 5.88 -7.35
C ASP A 172 -17.12 7.25 -7.52
N ASN A 173 -17.83 8.16 -8.18
CA ASN A 173 -17.36 9.53 -8.40
C ASN A 173 -17.21 10.33 -7.10
N GLU A 174 -18.07 10.11 -6.11
CA GLU A 174 -17.98 10.77 -4.80
C GLU A 174 -16.79 10.22 -3.99
N ALA A 175 -16.57 8.91 -4.01
CA ALA A 175 -15.41 8.30 -3.38
C ALA A 175 -14.09 8.84 -3.97
N ILE A 176 -14.03 8.99 -5.30
CA ILE A 176 -12.88 9.61 -5.99
C ILE A 176 -12.73 11.08 -5.59
N LYS A 177 -13.82 11.85 -5.56
CA LYS A 177 -13.80 13.26 -5.13
C LYS A 177 -13.32 13.40 -3.68
N LEU A 178 -13.71 12.49 -2.79
CA LEU A 178 -13.25 12.47 -1.40
C LEU A 178 -11.74 12.23 -1.33
N ALA A 179 -11.21 11.29 -2.12
CA ALA A 179 -9.77 11.03 -2.21
C ALA A 179 -8.98 12.26 -2.67
N ILE A 180 -9.48 12.94 -3.71
CA ILE A 180 -8.87 14.15 -4.25
C ILE A 180 -8.91 15.27 -3.20
N LYS A 181 -10.05 15.51 -2.55
CA LYS A 181 -10.18 16.52 -1.49
C LYS A 181 -9.22 16.26 -0.33
N ALA A 182 -9.07 14.98 0.07
CA ALA A 182 -8.15 14.58 1.13
C ALA A 182 -6.68 14.88 0.80
N LEU A 183 -6.28 14.71 -0.47
CA LEU A 183 -4.94 15.08 -0.93
C LEU A 183 -4.77 16.60 -1.07
N LEU A 184 -5.80 17.31 -1.55
CA LEU A 184 -5.77 18.77 -1.68
C LEU A 184 -5.68 19.49 -0.32
N GLU A 185 -6.15 18.87 0.76
CA GLU A 185 -5.99 19.41 2.13
C GLU A 185 -4.53 19.66 2.50
N LEU A 186 -3.60 18.90 1.90
CA LEU A 186 -2.16 19.06 2.13
C LEU A 186 -1.51 20.17 1.33
N LEU A 187 -2.19 20.68 0.29
CA LEU A 187 -1.67 21.73 -0.59
C LEU A 187 -2.12 23.13 -0.18
N LYS A 188 -2.82 23.26 0.94
CA LYS A 188 -3.28 24.53 1.50
C LYS A 188 -2.19 25.28 2.26
#